data_AF-A0A0W0Y7Z6-F1
#
_entry.id   AF-A0A0W0Y7Z6-F1
#
_cell.length_a   1.000
_cell.length_b   1.000
_cell.length_c   1.000
_cell.angle_alpha   90.00
_cell.angle_beta   90.00
_cell.angle_gamma   90.00
#
_symmetry.space_group_name_H-M   'P 1'
#
loop_
_entity.id
_entity.type
_entity.pdbx_description
1 polymer ?
#
loop_
_entity_poly.entity_id
_entity_poly.type
_entity_poly.pdbx_seq_one_letter_code
_entity_poly.pdbx_strand_id
1 'polypeptide(L)'
;MNRYITYCFLILWGISISCFAAPVDLNGNYWQCTTHDATNTFWTSKNIYQKIALNFSYAQCKKNSRLPATCRTSKANCENFVAGVNVMPMWECTAFDKESFAWTSNRYPHREDAALAAQAYCKQKSPIPETCYINLITCMNKQAL
;
A
#
# COMPACT_ATOMS: atom_id res chain seq x y z
N MET A 1 57.06 -15.26 7.06
CA MET A 1 55.62 -15.57 6.90
C MET A 1 54.66 -14.51 7.49
N ASN A 2 55.13 -13.57 8.32
CA ASN A 2 54.26 -12.63 9.05
C ASN A 2 53.84 -11.37 8.25
N ARG A 3 54.67 -10.92 7.29
CA ARG A 3 54.44 -9.66 6.54
C ARG A 3 53.27 -9.74 5.55
N TYR A 4 53.04 -10.88 4.92
CA TYR A 4 51.94 -11.06 3.96
C TYR A 4 50.57 -11.05 4.65
N ILE A 5 50.48 -11.56 5.87
CA ILE A 5 49.25 -11.57 6.68
C ILE A 5 48.87 -10.14 7.08
N THR A 6 49.84 -9.30 7.43
CA THR A 6 49.61 -7.89 7.78
C THR A 6 49.11 -7.08 6.58
N TYR A 7 49.65 -7.32 5.38
CA TYR A 7 49.17 -6.66 4.15
C TYR A 7 47.74 -7.09 3.77
N CYS A 8 47.40 -8.37 3.92
CA CYS A 8 46.02 -8.84 3.69
C CYS A 8 45.01 -8.18 4.64
N PHE A 9 45.36 -7.98 5.92
CA PHE A 9 44.49 -7.30 6.89
C PHE A 9 44.26 -5.82 6.55
N LEU A 10 45.28 -5.12 6.03
CA LEU A 10 45.16 -3.72 5.61
C LEU A 10 44.28 -3.56 4.35
N ILE A 11 44.34 -4.51 3.42
CA ILE A 11 43.48 -4.53 2.23
C ILE A 11 42.01 -4.78 2.62
N LEU A 12 41.76 -5.67 3.58
CA LEU A 12 40.42 -5.96 4.09
C LEU A 12 39.77 -4.76 4.80
N TRP A 13 40.55 -3.91 5.47
CA TRP A 13 40.03 -2.67 6.07
C TRP A 13 39.69 -1.60 5.02
N GLY A 14 40.45 -1.52 3.92
CA GLY A 14 40.24 -0.53 2.86
C GLY A 14 39.01 -0.77 1.98
N ILE A 15 38.46 -1.99 1.94
CA ILE A 15 37.29 -2.34 1.11
C ILE A 15 35.97 -2.24 1.89
N SER A 16 36.00 -1.64 3.09
CA SER A 16 34.79 -1.32 3.88
C SER A 16 34.04 -0.13 3.27
N ILE A 17 33.75 -0.18 1.97
CA ILE A 17 32.95 0.83 1.29
C ILE A 17 31.54 0.73 1.87
N SER A 18 31.14 1.81 2.54
CA SER A 18 29.83 1.95 3.13
C SER A 18 28.74 1.73 2.08
N CYS A 19 27.95 0.67 2.25
CA CYS A 19 26.77 0.43 1.43
C CYS A 19 25.68 1.41 1.88
N PHE A 20 25.75 2.65 1.41
CA PHE A 20 24.66 3.60 1.59
C PHE A 20 23.54 3.23 0.62
N ALA A 21 22.38 2.84 1.17
CA ALA A 21 21.17 2.76 0.37
C ALA A 21 20.87 4.16 -0.20
N ALA A 22 20.78 4.27 -1.52
CA ALA A 22 20.43 5.53 -2.17
C ALA A 22 19.08 6.04 -1.59
N PRO A 23 18.97 7.34 -1.25
CA PRO A 23 17.73 7.90 -0.77
C PRO A 23 16.65 7.77 -1.85
N VAL A 24 15.42 7.53 -1.42
CA VAL A 24 14.27 7.48 -2.33
C VAL A 24 13.95 8.90 -2.78
N ASP A 25 13.98 9.12 -4.09
CA ASP A 25 13.48 10.36 -4.68
C ASP A 25 11.95 10.40 -4.60
N LEU A 26 11.42 11.32 -3.80
CA LEU A 26 9.98 11.50 -3.60
C LEU A 26 9.29 12.16 -4.81
N ASN A 27 10.05 12.79 -5.71
CA ASN A 27 9.53 13.32 -6.97
C ASN A 27 9.65 12.29 -8.10
N GLY A 28 10.30 11.16 -7.85
CA GLY A 28 10.51 10.08 -8.80
C GLY A 28 9.45 8.97 -8.70
N ASN A 29 9.85 7.78 -9.12
CA ASN A 29 9.02 6.59 -9.05
C ASN A 29 9.36 5.78 -7.81
N TYR A 30 8.38 5.54 -6.94
CA TYR A 30 8.61 4.80 -5.71
C TYR A 30 7.37 4.02 -5.25
N TRP A 31 7.60 3.01 -4.45
CA TRP A 31 6.58 2.28 -3.71
C TRP A 31 6.56 2.74 -2.26
N GLN A 32 5.37 2.90 -1.71
CA GLN A 32 5.12 3.17 -0.30
C GLN A 32 4.30 2.02 0.27
N CYS A 33 4.84 1.26 1.21
CA CYS A 33 4.13 0.13 1.81
C CYS A 33 3.88 0.36 3.30
N THR A 34 2.71 -0.09 3.77
CA THR A 34 2.28 0.07 5.16
C THR A 34 2.02 -1.28 5.81
N THR A 35 2.59 -1.48 7.00
CA THR A 35 2.37 -2.66 7.86
C THR A 35 1.67 -2.21 9.13
N HIS A 36 0.79 -3.05 9.67
CA HIS A 36 0.14 -2.80 10.96
C HIS A 36 0.27 -3.98 11.91
N ASP A 37 0.09 -3.71 13.20
CA ASP A 37 -0.03 -4.72 14.25
C ASP A 37 -1.49 -4.89 14.71
N ALA A 38 -1.75 -5.78 15.67
CA ALA A 38 -3.10 -6.02 16.21
C ALA A 38 -3.72 -4.80 16.93
N THR A 39 -2.93 -3.78 17.25
CA THR A 39 -3.41 -2.54 17.87
C THR A 39 -3.76 -1.46 16.85
N ASN A 40 -3.70 -1.78 15.55
CA ASN A 40 -3.82 -0.83 14.45
C ASN A 40 -2.80 0.31 14.53
N THR A 41 -1.59 0.02 15.03
CA THR A 41 -0.46 0.93 14.85
C THR A 41 0.15 0.68 13.46
N PHE A 42 0.49 1.74 12.73
CA PHE A 42 0.94 1.65 11.33
C PHE A 42 2.41 2.08 11.18
N TRP A 43 3.15 1.34 10.36
CA TRP A 43 4.53 1.66 9.96
C TRP A 43 4.63 1.69 8.46
N THR A 44 5.17 2.79 7.94
CA THR A 44 5.24 3.04 6.49
C THR A 44 6.71 3.12 6.07
N SER A 45 7.04 2.49 4.95
CA SER A 45 8.38 2.55 4.36
C SER A 45 8.30 2.76 2.85
N LYS A 46 9.29 3.47 2.31
CA LYS A 46 9.38 3.82 0.89
C LYS A 46 10.60 3.19 0.24
N ASN A 47 10.48 2.73 -0.99
CA ASN A 47 11.59 2.26 -1.81
C ASN A 47 11.23 2.24 -3.30
N ILE A 48 12.21 2.33 -4.19
CA ILE A 48 11.98 2.15 -5.65
C ILE A 48 11.47 0.74 -5.99
N TYR A 49 11.71 -0.26 -5.13
CA TYR A 49 11.22 -1.63 -5.28
C TYR A 49 10.15 -1.97 -4.23
N GLN A 50 8.98 -2.41 -4.68
CA GLN A 50 7.85 -2.79 -3.82
C GLN A 50 8.23 -3.78 -2.71
N LYS A 51 8.98 -4.84 -3.05
CA LYS A 51 9.38 -5.88 -2.10
C LYS A 51 10.28 -5.34 -0.98
N ILE A 52 11.15 -4.38 -1.29
CA ILE A 52 12.03 -3.76 -0.30
C ILE A 52 11.22 -2.84 0.61
N ALA A 53 10.35 -2.00 0.04
CA ALA A 53 9.44 -1.14 0.82
C ALA A 53 8.59 -1.96 1.81
N LEU A 54 8.02 -3.08 1.35
CA LEU A 54 7.22 -4.00 2.17
C LEU A 54 8.05 -4.65 3.29
N ASN A 55 9.26 -5.10 2.99
CA ASN A 55 10.12 -5.72 3.98
C ASN A 55 10.57 -4.70 5.04
N PHE A 56 10.84 -3.46 4.63
CA PHE A 56 11.22 -2.39 5.56
C PHE A 56 10.07 -1.99 6.48
N SER A 57 8.85 -1.84 5.95
CA SER A 57 7.68 -1.54 6.80
C SER A 57 7.41 -2.67 7.80
N TYR A 58 7.59 -3.92 7.37
CA TYR A 58 7.45 -5.09 8.22
C TYR A 58 8.53 -5.19 9.29
N ALA A 59 9.79 -4.92 8.93
CA ALA A 59 10.90 -4.89 9.87
C ALA A 59 10.73 -3.77 10.91
N GLN A 60 10.26 -2.59 10.49
CA GLN A 60 9.93 -1.48 11.39
C GLN A 60 8.81 -1.87 12.37
N CYS A 61 7.75 -2.52 11.89
CA CYS A 61 6.69 -3.04 12.76
C CYS A 61 7.26 -4.00 13.81
N LYS A 62 8.04 -4.99 13.39
CA LYS A 62 8.64 -5.95 14.34
C LYS A 62 9.57 -5.31 15.36
N LYS A 63 10.26 -4.23 14.99
CA LYS A 63 11.20 -3.54 15.86
C LYS A 63 10.50 -2.62 16.87
N ASN A 64 9.42 -1.96 16.45
CA ASN A 64 8.81 -0.85 17.18
C ASN A 64 7.43 -1.17 17.77
N SER A 65 6.75 -2.24 17.33
CA SER A 65 5.46 -2.67 17.87
C SER A 65 5.63 -3.24 19.27
N ARG A 66 4.62 -3.02 20.12
CA ARG A 66 4.48 -3.68 21.42
C ARG A 66 4.16 -5.17 21.29
N LEU A 67 3.62 -5.59 20.15
CA LEU A 67 3.17 -6.94 19.85
C LEU A 67 3.75 -7.42 18.50
N PRO A 68 5.07 -7.66 18.40
CA PRO A 68 5.75 -7.91 17.13
C PRO A 68 5.28 -9.18 16.41
N ALA A 69 4.76 -10.18 17.13
CA ALA A 69 4.19 -11.39 16.56
C ALA A 69 2.88 -11.13 15.78
N THR A 70 2.22 -10.01 16.04
CA THR A 70 0.95 -9.63 15.40
C THR A 70 1.12 -8.77 14.16
N CYS A 71 2.35 -8.36 13.83
CA CYS A 71 2.65 -7.60 12.64
C CYS A 71 2.19 -8.37 11.38
N ARG A 72 1.34 -7.73 10.58
CA ARG A 72 0.81 -8.27 9.33
C ARG A 72 1.02 -7.26 8.21
N THR A 73 1.44 -7.78 7.06
CA THR A 73 1.66 -6.98 5.86
C THR A 73 1.04 -7.67 4.65
N SER A 74 0.62 -6.90 3.66
CA SER A 74 0.05 -7.40 2.41
C SER A 74 0.54 -6.55 1.25
N LYS A 75 0.67 -7.15 0.06
CA LYS A 75 0.96 -6.39 -1.17
C LYS A 75 -0.12 -5.36 -1.50
N ALA A 76 -1.35 -5.60 -1.05
CA ALA A 76 -2.47 -4.67 -1.19
C ALA A 76 -2.25 -3.36 -0.41
N ASN A 77 -1.43 -3.39 0.64
CA ASN A 77 -1.11 -2.23 1.46
C ASN A 77 0.11 -1.45 0.91
N CYS A 78 0.41 -1.62 -0.38
CA CYS A 78 1.49 -0.91 -1.06
C CYS A 78 0.90 -0.02 -2.15
N GLU A 79 1.27 1.25 -2.09
CA GLU A 79 0.93 2.27 -3.08
C GLU A 79 2.12 2.49 -4.01
N ASN A 80 1.84 2.70 -5.29
CA ASN A 80 2.84 3.00 -6.30
C ASN A 80 2.71 4.46 -6.66
N PHE A 81 3.83 5.17 -6.69
CA PHE A 81 3.91 6.56 -7.05
C PHE A 81 4.76 6.69 -8.31
N VAL A 82 4.24 7.40 -9.31
CA VAL A 82 4.96 7.74 -10.54
C VAL A 82 5.06 9.26 -10.61
N ALA A 83 6.28 9.79 -10.71
CA ALA A 83 6.56 11.22 -10.61
C ALA A 83 5.90 11.88 -9.37
N GLY A 84 5.93 11.21 -8.22
CA GLY A 84 5.29 11.68 -6.98
C GLY A 84 3.76 11.58 -6.93
N VAL A 85 3.10 11.10 -7.98
CA VAL A 85 1.63 10.92 -8.04
C VAL A 85 1.25 9.47 -7.78
N ASN A 86 0.30 9.23 -6.87
CA ASN A 86 -0.20 7.88 -6.59
C ASN A 86 -0.93 7.33 -7.83
N VAL A 87 -0.45 6.21 -8.37
CA VAL A 87 -1.02 5.52 -9.53
C VAL A 87 -1.77 4.23 -9.18
N MET A 88 -2.19 4.08 -7.92
CA MET A 88 -3.02 2.95 -7.48
C MET A 88 -4.46 3.07 -7.97
N PRO A 89 -5.06 2.00 -8.55
CA PRO A 89 -6.48 1.95 -8.92
C PRO A 89 -7.39 2.63 -7.89
N MET A 90 -8.23 3.56 -8.33
CA MET A 90 -9.22 4.21 -7.47
C MET A 90 -10.60 3.90 -8.03
N TRP A 91 -11.15 2.77 -7.61
CA TRP A 91 -12.45 2.30 -8.04
C TRP A 91 -13.58 3.05 -7.35
N GLU A 92 -14.54 3.47 -8.15
CA GLU A 92 -15.78 4.09 -7.74
C GLU A 92 -16.92 3.32 -8.39
N CYS A 93 -17.88 2.86 -7.60
CA CYS A 93 -18.99 2.05 -8.07
C CYS A 93 -20.32 2.74 -7.77
N THR A 94 -21.35 2.43 -8.57
CA THR A 94 -22.70 2.94 -8.38
C THR A 94 -23.66 1.78 -8.14
N ALA A 95 -24.42 1.85 -7.05
CA ALA A 95 -25.54 0.96 -6.77
C ALA A 95 -26.85 1.61 -7.20
N PHE A 96 -27.84 0.77 -7.55
CA PHE A 96 -29.17 1.20 -7.95
C PHE A 96 -30.22 0.49 -7.10
N ASP A 97 -31.31 1.19 -6.82
CA ASP A 97 -32.53 0.57 -6.31
C ASP A 97 -33.51 0.25 -7.44
N LYS A 98 -34.68 -0.30 -7.11
CA LYS A 98 -35.72 -0.64 -8.10
C LYS A 98 -36.25 0.58 -8.86
N GLU A 99 -36.13 1.78 -8.29
CA GLU A 99 -36.52 3.05 -8.92
C GLU A 99 -35.39 3.66 -9.75
N SER A 100 -34.26 2.96 -9.85
CA SER A 100 -33.06 3.38 -10.59
C SER A 100 -32.38 4.63 -10.03
N PHE A 101 -32.55 4.94 -8.73
CA PHE A 101 -31.73 5.98 -8.10
C PHE A 101 -30.28 5.52 -7.99
N ALA A 102 -29.35 6.42 -8.36
CA ALA A 102 -27.93 6.15 -8.37
C ALA A 102 -27.29 6.50 -7.02
N TRP A 103 -26.62 5.53 -6.41
CA TRP A 103 -25.94 5.66 -5.12
C TRP A 103 -24.45 5.33 -5.29
N THR A 104 -23.62 6.36 -5.36
CA THR A 104 -22.18 6.22 -5.67
C THR A 104 -21.35 6.04 -4.41
N SER A 105 -20.37 5.13 -4.43
CA SER A 105 -19.41 4.96 -3.35
C SER A 105 -18.35 6.08 -3.33
N ASN A 106 -17.58 6.14 -2.24
CA ASN A 106 -16.27 6.78 -2.29
C ASN A 106 -15.31 6.00 -3.22
N ARG A 107 -14.09 6.50 -3.38
CA ARG A 107 -13.03 5.82 -4.13
C ARG A 107 -12.28 4.83 -3.25
N TYR A 108 -12.08 3.62 -3.75
CA TYR A 108 -11.38 2.53 -3.05
C TYR A 108 -10.26 1.93 -3.90
N PRO A 109 -9.20 1.39 -3.28
CA PRO A 109 -8.14 0.68 -3.99
C PRO A 109 -8.62 -0.55 -4.75
N HIS A 110 -9.64 -1.22 -4.22
CA HIS A 110 -10.22 -2.45 -4.77
C HIS A 110 -11.64 -2.22 -5.26
N ARG A 111 -11.98 -2.86 -6.38
CA ARG A 111 -13.30 -2.72 -7.00
C ARG A 111 -14.39 -3.32 -6.13
N GLU A 112 -14.09 -4.43 -5.48
CA GLU A 112 -15.02 -5.17 -4.62
C GLU A 112 -15.39 -4.35 -3.38
N ASP A 113 -14.41 -3.65 -2.80
CA ASP A 113 -14.64 -2.74 -1.67
C ASP A 113 -15.53 -1.55 -2.07
N ALA A 114 -15.27 -0.96 -3.25
CA ALA A 114 -16.12 0.09 -3.81
C ALA A 114 -17.55 -0.41 -4.06
N ALA A 115 -17.71 -1.63 -4.59
CA ALA A 115 -19.01 -2.26 -4.83
C ALA A 115 -19.80 -2.47 -3.53
N LEU A 116 -19.15 -3.00 -2.49
CA LEU A 116 -19.76 -3.21 -1.18
C LEU A 116 -20.13 -1.88 -0.51
N ALA A 117 -19.26 -0.87 -0.63
CA ALA A 117 -19.52 0.47 -0.10
C ALA A 117 -20.71 1.15 -0.80
N ALA A 118 -20.80 1.07 -2.14
CA ALA A 118 -21.93 1.59 -2.91
C ALA A 118 -23.24 0.90 -2.53
N GLN A 119 -23.23 -0.42 -2.41
CA GLN A 119 -24.42 -1.18 -2.01
C GLN A 119 -24.85 -0.83 -0.57
N ALA A 120 -23.91 -0.72 0.36
CA ALA A 120 -24.20 -0.30 1.73
C ALA A 120 -24.78 1.13 1.79
N TYR A 121 -24.24 2.04 0.97
CA TYR A 121 -24.75 3.41 0.88
C TYR A 121 -26.19 3.45 0.34
N CYS A 122 -26.49 2.69 -0.72
CA CYS A 122 -27.86 2.52 -1.22
C CYS A 122 -28.78 2.01 -0.12
N LYS A 123 -28.40 0.93 0.59
CA LYS A 123 -29.22 0.35 1.66
C LYS A 123 -29.48 1.30 2.83
N GLN A 124 -28.63 2.28 3.05
CA GLN A 124 -28.79 3.27 4.12
C GLN A 124 -29.65 4.48 3.74
N LYS A 125 -29.73 4.82 2.44
CA LYS A 125 -30.30 6.09 1.98
C LYS A 125 -31.48 5.94 1.03
N SER A 126 -31.58 4.81 0.32
CA SER A 126 -32.68 4.56 -0.60
C SER A 126 -34.01 4.44 0.16
N PRO A 127 -35.12 4.92 -0.43
CA PRO A 127 -36.46 4.67 0.08
C PRO A 127 -36.85 3.18 0.03
N ILE A 128 -36.16 2.36 -0.78
CA ILE A 128 -36.46 0.93 -0.97
C ILE A 128 -35.17 0.08 -0.82
N PRO A 129 -34.59 0.01 0.40
CA PRO A 129 -33.25 -0.51 0.62
C PRO A 129 -33.07 -2.01 0.27
N GLU A 130 -34.13 -2.81 0.38
CA GLU A 130 -34.11 -4.24 0.04
C GLU A 130 -33.87 -4.51 -1.46
N THR A 131 -34.10 -3.51 -2.30
CA THR A 131 -33.93 -3.62 -3.76
C THR A 131 -32.57 -3.15 -4.25
N CYS A 132 -31.68 -2.73 -3.35
CA CYS A 132 -30.36 -2.23 -3.71
C CYS A 132 -29.47 -3.32 -4.31
N TYR A 133 -29.14 -3.16 -5.59
CA TYR A 133 -28.24 -4.02 -6.32
C TYR A 133 -27.04 -3.24 -6.87
N ILE A 134 -25.93 -3.95 -7.07
CA ILE A 134 -24.72 -3.40 -7.70
C ILE A 134 -24.56 -4.03 -9.07
N ASN A 135 -24.21 -3.22 -10.07
CA ASN A 135 -23.74 -3.73 -11.35
C ASN A 135 -22.24 -3.48 -11.46
N LEU A 136 -21.42 -4.53 -11.41
CA LEU A 136 -19.96 -4.42 -11.46
C LEU A 136 -19.45 -3.78 -12.77
N ILE A 137 -20.26 -3.76 -13.84
CA ILE A 137 -19.94 -3.07 -15.10
C ILE A 137 -19.93 -1.55 -14.91
N THR A 138 -20.68 -1.02 -13.93
CA THR A 138 -20.75 0.42 -13.62
C THR A 138 -19.62 0.89 -12.71
N CYS A 139 -18.80 -0.03 -12.21
CA CYS A 139 -17.60 0.31 -11.45
C CYS A 139 -16.53 0.86 -12.40
N MET A 140 -16.06 2.06 -12.13
CA MET A 140 -15.04 2.73 -12.93
C MET A 140 -13.78 2.97 -12.11
N ASN A 141 -12.62 2.75 -12.72
CA ASN A 141 -11.36 3.20 -12.15
C ASN A 141 -11.17 4.69 -12.49
N LYS A 142 -11.21 5.55 -11.47
CA LYS A 142 -11.09 7.01 -11.53
C LYS A 142 -9.66 7.51 -11.33
N GLN A 143 -8.66 6.64 -11.46
CA GLN A 143 -7.23 6.99 -11.41
C GLN A 143 -6.80 8.02 -12.45
N ALA A 144 -7.58 8.20 -13.52
CA ALA A 144 -7.29 9.14 -14.58
C ALA A 144 -8.56 9.93 -14.93
N LEU A 145 -8.67 11.12 -14.35
CA LEU A 145 -9.25 12.32 -14.96
C LEU A 145 -8.50 13.53 -14.40
#